data_AF-A0A418DUK9-F1
#
_entry.id   AF-A0A418DUK9-F1
#
_cell.length_a   1.000
_cell.length_b   1.000
_cell.length_c   1.000
_cell.angle_alpha   90.00
_cell.angle_beta   90.00
_cell.angle_gamma   90.00
#
_symmetry.space_group_name_H-M   'P 1'
#
loop_
_entity.id
_entity.type
_entity.pdbx_description
1 polymer ?
#
loop_
_entity_poly.entity_id
_entity_poly.type
_entity_poly.pdbx_seq_one_letter_code
_entity_poly.pdbx_strand_id
1 'polypeptide(L)'
;MQADVVAAMKWAWNGYRDHAMGHDSLDVINMNGTAFSDHDLAISLADSLDTLFLLGLHDDFDDAATWAEANLPHKFDGPGKVSLFETTIRVLGRIKLGAGGDSYYEYLLKQWVFSGKRQDRYRDMYETAVTGIMDKLVGRTKKSGWVFLGELEVNGDLTPKMDHLVCFMPGMLALGYMHGMPSSHLDLAKALGRTCFEVVMSSA
;
A
#
# COMPACT_ATOMS: atom_id res chain seq x y z
N MET A 1 -7.16 -15.24 15.66
CA MET A 1 -6.60 -14.51 14.51
C MET A 1 -7.55 -13.43 14.00
N GLN A 2 -8.71 -13.73 13.40
CA GLN A 2 -9.61 -12.67 12.90
C GLN A 2 -10.17 -11.78 14.02
N ALA A 3 -10.60 -12.37 15.16
CA ALA A 3 -11.08 -11.62 16.31
C ALA A 3 -10.01 -10.66 16.89
N ASP A 4 -8.75 -11.07 16.87
CA ASP A 4 -7.64 -10.25 17.36
C ASP A 4 -7.37 -9.05 16.45
N VAL A 5 -7.54 -9.22 15.12
CA VAL A 5 -7.47 -8.13 14.14
C VAL A 5 -8.61 -7.13 14.34
N VAL A 6 -9.82 -7.62 14.57
CA VAL A 6 -10.99 -6.76 14.88
C VAL A 6 -10.75 -5.98 16.17
N ALA A 7 -10.21 -6.63 17.22
CA ALA A 7 -9.88 -5.97 18.48
C ALA A 7 -8.80 -4.89 18.32
N ALA A 8 -7.75 -5.18 17.53
CA ALA A 8 -6.69 -4.21 17.24
C ALA A 8 -7.21 -3.00 16.44
N MET A 9 -8.03 -3.24 15.41
CA MET A 9 -8.66 -2.16 14.64
C MET A 9 -9.55 -1.31 15.55
N LYS A 10 -10.39 -1.94 16.38
CA LYS A 10 -11.27 -1.21 17.29
C LYS A 10 -10.48 -0.37 18.30
N TRP A 11 -9.38 -0.88 18.81
CA TRP A 11 -8.48 -0.13 19.70
C TRP A 11 -7.90 1.10 18.99
N ALA A 12 -7.36 0.93 17.77
CA ALA A 12 -6.80 2.02 16.98
C ALA A 12 -7.85 3.07 16.59
N TRP A 13 -9.03 2.62 16.13
CA TRP A 13 -10.14 3.48 15.77
C TRP A 13 -10.65 4.31 16.95
N ASN A 14 -10.82 3.70 18.13
CA ASN A 14 -11.22 4.43 19.33
C ASN A 14 -10.20 5.51 19.69
N GLY A 15 -8.91 5.21 19.64
CA GLY A 15 -7.87 6.21 19.87
C GLY A 15 -7.97 7.39 18.89
N TYR A 16 -8.15 7.11 17.60
CA TYR A 16 -8.33 8.15 16.59
C TYR A 16 -9.61 8.96 16.81
N ARG A 17 -10.75 8.29 17.00
CA ARG A 17 -12.05 8.93 17.23
C ARG A 17 -12.02 9.85 18.45
N ASP A 18 -11.39 9.42 19.53
CA ASP A 18 -11.44 10.15 20.80
C ASP A 18 -10.46 11.34 20.83
N HIS A 19 -9.39 11.32 20.02
CA HIS A 19 -8.29 12.29 20.12
C HIS A 19 -7.92 13.03 18.83
N ALA A 20 -8.37 12.56 17.67
CA ALA A 20 -7.96 13.05 16.36
C ALA A 20 -9.09 13.03 15.31
N MET A 21 -10.36 12.93 15.73
CA MET A 21 -11.49 12.87 14.79
C MET A 21 -11.49 14.06 13.83
N GLY A 22 -11.50 13.75 12.54
CA GLY A 22 -11.46 14.75 11.49
C GLY A 22 -10.07 15.29 11.16
N HIS A 23 -9.01 14.75 11.77
CA HIS A 23 -7.62 15.03 11.41
C HIS A 23 -7.02 13.93 10.52
N ASP A 24 -5.93 14.23 9.81
CA ASP A 24 -5.28 13.26 8.94
C ASP A 24 -4.74 12.06 9.70
N SER A 25 -4.16 12.27 10.88
CA SER A 25 -3.64 11.20 11.73
C SER A 25 -3.63 11.55 13.22
N LEU A 26 -3.55 10.51 14.06
CA LEU A 26 -3.38 10.63 15.50
C LEU A 26 -1.89 10.64 15.87
N ASP A 27 -1.44 11.68 16.56
CA ASP A 27 -0.20 11.63 17.33
C ASP A 27 -0.46 10.87 18.64
N VAL A 28 0.04 9.64 18.72
CA VAL A 28 -0.14 8.75 19.88
C VAL A 28 0.71 9.13 21.10
N ILE A 29 1.68 10.04 20.94
CA ILE A 29 2.51 10.52 22.05
C ILE A 29 1.79 11.66 22.76
N ASN A 30 1.30 12.62 21.99
CA ASN A 30 0.64 13.81 22.52
C ASN A 30 -0.89 13.69 22.59
N MET A 31 -1.45 12.62 22.04
CA MET A 31 -2.88 12.33 21.98
C MET A 31 -3.68 13.49 21.34
N ASN A 32 -3.23 13.94 20.17
CA ASN A 32 -3.89 14.99 19.39
C ASN A 32 -3.89 14.67 17.88
N GLY A 33 -4.73 15.40 17.13
CA GLY A 33 -4.78 15.29 15.68
C GLY A 33 -3.69 16.07 14.97
N THR A 34 -3.19 15.53 13.87
CA THR A 34 -2.17 16.13 13.02
C THR A 34 -2.56 16.07 11.55
N ALA A 35 -2.05 17.02 10.77
CA ALA A 35 -2.19 17.06 9.31
C ALA A 35 -0.88 16.61 8.64
N PHE A 36 -0.98 15.87 7.55
CA PHE A 36 0.20 15.40 6.79
C PHE A 36 0.88 16.53 6.00
N SER A 37 0.10 17.56 5.68
CA SER A 37 0.53 18.72 4.91
C SER A 37 -0.12 20.00 5.46
N ASP A 38 0.01 21.11 4.76
CA ASP A 38 -0.64 22.37 5.12
C ASP A 38 -2.19 22.29 5.10
N HIS A 39 -2.74 21.18 4.60
CA HIS A 39 -4.17 20.94 4.46
C HIS A 39 -4.57 19.60 5.08
N ASP A 40 -5.51 19.64 6.01
CA ASP A 40 -6.09 18.48 6.70
C ASP A 40 -7.37 17.98 6.01
N LEU A 41 -7.34 16.74 5.53
CA LEU A 41 -8.40 16.09 4.75
C LEU A 41 -9.11 14.96 5.51
N ALA A 42 -8.87 14.81 6.81
CA ALA A 42 -9.37 13.68 7.60
C ALA A 42 -8.98 12.31 6.99
N ILE A 43 -7.74 12.19 6.53
CA ILE A 43 -7.22 11.00 5.84
C ILE A 43 -7.52 9.70 6.60
N SER A 44 -7.19 9.59 7.89
CA SER A 44 -7.42 8.35 8.66
C SER A 44 -8.90 7.96 8.73
N LEU A 45 -9.82 8.93 8.73
CA LEU A 45 -11.24 8.64 8.66
C LEU A 45 -11.61 8.06 7.29
N ALA A 46 -11.22 8.73 6.20
CA ALA A 46 -11.54 8.26 4.85
C ALA A 46 -10.94 6.87 4.55
N ASP A 47 -9.68 6.65 4.93
CA ASP A 47 -8.90 5.43 4.66
C ASP A 47 -9.34 4.23 5.52
N SER A 48 -10.19 4.44 6.54
CA SER A 48 -10.68 3.38 7.42
C SER A 48 -12.12 2.95 7.16
N LEU A 49 -12.90 3.71 6.38
CA LEU A 49 -14.32 3.43 6.13
C LEU A 49 -14.55 2.01 5.58
N ASP A 50 -13.79 1.60 4.56
CA ASP A 50 -13.91 0.27 3.97
C ASP A 50 -13.52 -0.84 4.96
N THR A 51 -12.50 -0.59 5.77
CA THR A 51 -11.96 -1.52 6.77
C THR A 51 -12.94 -1.73 7.90
N LEU A 52 -13.55 -0.66 8.42
CA LEU A 52 -14.62 -0.74 9.42
C LEU A 52 -15.79 -1.59 8.90
N PHE A 53 -16.22 -1.34 7.67
CA PHE A 53 -17.30 -2.10 7.03
C PHE A 53 -16.93 -3.58 6.84
N LEU A 54 -15.75 -3.88 6.28
CA LEU A 54 -15.29 -5.26 6.02
C LEU A 54 -15.08 -6.08 7.31
N LEU A 55 -14.74 -5.43 8.42
CA LEU A 55 -14.56 -6.08 9.72
C LEU A 55 -15.85 -6.22 10.53
N GLY A 56 -16.99 -5.76 10.01
CA GLY A 56 -18.28 -5.84 10.69
C GLY A 56 -18.48 -4.79 11.80
N LEU A 57 -17.66 -3.74 11.82
CA LEU A 57 -17.74 -2.62 12.76
C LEU A 57 -18.73 -1.57 12.20
N HIS A 58 -19.97 -1.98 11.96
CA HIS A 58 -20.93 -1.16 11.23
C HIS A 58 -21.39 0.09 12.00
N ASP A 59 -21.53 0.02 13.33
CA ASP A 59 -21.87 1.21 14.13
C ASP A 59 -20.78 2.28 14.01
N ASP A 60 -19.51 1.88 14.12
CA ASP A 60 -18.35 2.76 13.95
C ASP A 60 -18.28 3.32 12.50
N PHE A 61 -18.65 2.52 11.50
CA PHE A 61 -18.74 2.94 10.11
C PHE A 61 -19.85 3.97 9.88
N ASP A 62 -21.05 3.74 10.41
CA ASP A 62 -22.20 4.63 10.22
C ASP A 62 -21.92 6.01 10.87
N ASP A 63 -21.29 6.02 12.05
CA ASP A 63 -20.85 7.24 12.72
C ASP A 63 -19.80 7.99 11.89
N ALA A 64 -18.78 7.28 11.37
CA ALA A 64 -17.73 7.85 10.53
C ALA A 64 -18.28 8.40 9.22
N ALA A 65 -19.19 7.68 8.56
CA ALA A 65 -19.83 8.08 7.32
C ALA A 65 -20.71 9.32 7.51
N THR A 66 -21.49 9.35 8.60
CA THR A 66 -22.31 10.52 8.96
C THR A 66 -21.42 11.76 9.19
N TRP A 67 -20.30 11.58 9.90
CA TRP A 67 -19.34 12.67 10.07
C TRP A 67 -18.74 13.10 8.72
N ALA A 68 -18.38 12.16 7.86
CA ALA A 68 -17.79 12.42 6.56
C ALA A 68 -18.71 13.25 5.66
N GLU A 69 -19.98 12.85 5.55
CA GLU A 69 -21.00 13.56 4.76
C GLU A 69 -21.18 15.01 5.24
N ALA A 70 -21.16 15.24 6.54
CA ALA A 70 -21.34 16.56 7.13
C ALA A 70 -20.10 17.47 7.00
N ASN A 71 -18.89 16.91 6.97
CA ASN A 71 -17.65 17.70 7.18
C ASN A 71 -16.66 17.66 6.00
N LEU A 72 -16.59 16.57 5.23
CA LEU A 72 -15.61 16.43 4.15
C LEU A 72 -15.76 17.47 3.02
N PRO A 73 -16.98 17.84 2.56
CA PRO A 73 -17.10 18.85 1.51
C PRO A 73 -16.41 20.17 1.86
N HIS A 74 -16.60 20.66 3.10
CA HIS A 74 -15.94 21.85 3.58
C HIS A 74 -14.42 21.67 3.72
N LYS A 75 -13.96 20.48 4.10
CA LYS A 75 -12.52 20.18 4.13
C LYS A 75 -11.89 20.22 2.75
N PHE A 76 -12.56 19.78 1.69
CA PHE A 76 -11.99 19.82 0.33
C PHE A 76 -11.84 21.23 -0.23
N ASP A 77 -12.72 22.14 0.15
CA ASP A 77 -12.70 23.54 -0.31
C ASP A 77 -11.75 24.43 0.52
N GLY A 78 -11.08 23.86 1.52
CA GLY A 78 -10.16 24.59 2.40
C GLY A 78 -8.92 25.14 1.67
N PRO A 79 -8.28 26.19 2.21
CA PRO A 79 -6.98 26.65 1.70
C PRO A 79 -5.86 25.71 2.16
N GLY A 80 -4.90 25.43 1.30
CA GLY A 80 -3.72 24.63 1.65
C GLY A 80 -3.11 23.93 0.45
N LYS A 81 -1.97 23.28 0.66
CA LYS A 81 -1.35 22.40 -0.34
C LYS A 81 -1.61 20.97 0.05
N VAL A 82 -2.00 20.15 -0.94
CA VAL A 82 -2.17 18.71 -0.78
C VAL A 82 -1.17 17.98 -1.67
N SER A 83 -0.76 16.79 -1.24
CA SER A 83 -0.06 15.87 -2.14
C SER A 83 -1.07 15.26 -3.11
N LEU A 84 -0.90 15.51 -4.41
CA LEU A 84 -1.76 14.92 -5.45
C LEU A 84 -1.76 13.38 -5.33
N PHE A 85 -0.61 12.81 -5.00
CA PHE A 85 -0.50 11.37 -4.78
C PHE A 85 -1.38 10.88 -3.64
N GLU A 86 -1.03 11.31 -2.43
CA GLU A 86 -1.53 10.73 -1.19
C GLU A 86 -3.04 10.96 -1.10
N THR A 87 -3.50 12.13 -1.56
CA THR A 87 -4.93 12.45 -1.63
C THR A 87 -5.67 11.51 -2.59
N THR A 88 -5.07 11.20 -3.73
CA THR A 88 -5.69 10.33 -4.74
C THR A 88 -5.86 8.91 -4.21
N ILE A 89 -4.82 8.35 -3.57
CA ILE A 89 -4.84 6.97 -3.09
C ILE A 89 -5.58 6.77 -1.76
N ARG A 90 -5.64 7.76 -0.88
CA ARG A 90 -6.26 7.64 0.46
C ARG A 90 -7.67 8.21 0.56
N VAL A 91 -7.99 9.25 -0.22
CA VAL A 91 -9.27 9.98 -0.09
C VAL A 91 -10.20 9.70 -1.27
N LEU A 92 -9.67 9.70 -2.50
CA LEU A 92 -10.51 9.56 -3.71
C LEU A 92 -10.71 8.09 -4.16
N GLY A 93 -9.99 7.14 -3.56
CA GLY A 93 -10.02 5.72 -3.95
C GLY A 93 -9.63 5.50 -5.42
N ARG A 94 -8.94 6.46 -6.06
CA ARG A 94 -8.48 6.40 -7.45
C ARG A 94 -6.96 6.51 -7.51
N ILE A 95 -6.40 6.35 -8.71
CA ILE A 95 -5.15 5.65 -8.96
C ILE A 95 -3.90 6.57 -9.12
N LYS A 96 -2.80 6.26 -8.36
CA LYS A 96 -1.32 6.53 -8.49
C LYS A 96 -0.62 7.65 -7.70
N LEU A 97 0.59 7.28 -7.19
CA LEU A 97 1.92 7.97 -7.06
C LEU A 97 2.88 7.54 -5.85
N GLY A 98 3.28 6.28 -5.59
CA GLY A 98 4.27 5.95 -4.51
C GLY A 98 5.75 6.25 -4.86
N ALA A 99 6.65 6.41 -3.86
CA ALA A 99 7.96 7.07 -4.05
C ALA A 99 8.94 6.35 -5.01
N GLY A 100 9.14 6.95 -6.18
CA GLY A 100 10.19 6.63 -7.15
C GLY A 100 9.81 5.64 -8.26
N GLY A 101 8.91 4.68 -8.01
CA GLY A 101 8.46 3.74 -9.05
C GLY A 101 7.84 2.41 -8.61
N ASP A 102 7.69 2.13 -7.31
CA ASP A 102 7.13 0.87 -6.78
C ASP A 102 5.70 0.60 -7.27
N SER A 103 4.76 1.49 -6.94
CA SER A 103 3.35 1.35 -7.28
C SER A 103 3.11 1.54 -8.78
N TYR A 104 4.10 1.99 -9.56
CA TYR A 104 3.95 2.02 -11.01
C TYR A 104 3.74 0.60 -11.55
N TYR A 105 4.57 -0.37 -11.13
CA TYR A 105 4.51 -1.76 -11.58
C TYR A 105 3.23 -2.46 -11.12
N GLU A 106 2.83 -2.25 -9.86
CA GLU A 106 1.60 -2.79 -9.30
C GLU A 106 0.37 -2.37 -10.12
N TYR A 107 0.34 -1.10 -10.52
CA TYR A 107 -0.79 -0.53 -11.21
C TYR A 107 -0.90 -0.91 -12.68
N LEU A 108 0.18 -1.36 -13.31
CA LEU A 108 0.09 -1.97 -14.64
C LEU A 108 -0.76 -3.23 -14.56
N LEU A 109 -0.45 -4.12 -13.61
CA LEU A 109 -1.23 -5.32 -13.39
C LEU A 109 -2.67 -5.01 -12.96
N LYS A 110 -2.85 -4.16 -11.93
CA LYS A 110 -4.18 -3.87 -11.39
C LYS A 110 -5.09 -3.18 -12.41
N GLN A 111 -4.59 -2.27 -13.24
CA GLN A 111 -5.41 -1.64 -14.28
C GLN A 111 -5.84 -2.63 -15.37
N TRP A 112 -4.94 -3.54 -15.76
CA TRP A 112 -5.31 -4.60 -16.69
C TRP A 112 -6.44 -5.47 -16.12
N VAL A 113 -6.28 -5.96 -14.88
CA VAL A 113 -7.30 -6.76 -14.19
C VAL A 113 -8.62 -5.98 -14.03
N PHE A 114 -8.55 -4.74 -13.55
CA PHE A 114 -9.71 -3.87 -13.32
C PHE A 114 -10.49 -3.59 -14.61
N SER A 115 -9.81 -3.45 -15.75
CA SER A 115 -10.47 -3.26 -17.05
C SER A 115 -11.26 -4.49 -17.55
N GLY A 116 -11.28 -5.58 -16.77
CA GLY A 116 -11.77 -6.88 -17.21
C GLY A 116 -10.81 -7.54 -18.22
N LYS A 117 -9.51 -7.29 -18.06
CA LYS A 117 -8.43 -7.76 -18.97
C LYS A 117 -8.58 -7.29 -20.42
N ARG A 118 -9.16 -6.11 -20.64
CA ARG A 118 -9.39 -5.56 -22.00
C ARG A 118 -8.26 -4.65 -22.49
N GLN A 119 -7.49 -4.05 -21.58
CA GLN A 119 -6.42 -3.13 -21.92
C GLN A 119 -5.06 -3.83 -21.93
N ASP A 120 -4.78 -4.59 -22.99
CA ASP A 120 -3.56 -5.41 -23.12
C ASP A 120 -2.26 -4.61 -23.03
N ARG A 121 -2.27 -3.32 -23.38
CA ARG A 121 -1.10 -2.44 -23.18
C ARG A 121 -0.53 -2.53 -21.76
N TYR A 122 -1.39 -2.62 -20.75
CA TYR A 122 -0.95 -2.67 -19.37
C TYR A 122 -0.41 -4.04 -18.97
N ARG A 123 -0.93 -5.11 -19.56
CA ARG A 123 -0.39 -6.46 -19.44
C ARG A 123 1.03 -6.50 -20.01
N ASP A 124 1.21 -6.03 -21.24
CA ASP A 124 2.50 -6.08 -21.94
C ASP A 124 3.56 -5.24 -21.22
N MET A 125 3.18 -4.05 -20.74
CA MET A 125 4.06 -3.22 -19.91
C MET A 125 4.44 -3.91 -18.59
N TYR A 126 3.49 -4.58 -17.94
CA TYR A 126 3.75 -5.34 -16.71
C TYR A 126 4.71 -6.50 -16.95
N GLU A 127 4.46 -7.31 -17.98
CA GLU A 127 5.32 -8.46 -18.34
C GLU A 127 6.74 -8.01 -18.67
N THR A 128 6.87 -6.94 -19.46
CA THR A 128 8.17 -6.35 -19.80
C THR A 128 8.90 -5.88 -18.54
N ALA A 129 8.19 -5.20 -17.63
CA ALA A 129 8.77 -4.73 -16.38
C ALA A 129 9.22 -5.88 -15.47
N VAL A 130 8.37 -6.90 -15.26
CA VAL A 130 8.73 -8.05 -14.42
C VAL A 130 9.92 -8.81 -15.02
N THR A 131 9.96 -8.97 -16.34
CA THR A 131 11.12 -9.56 -17.02
C THR A 131 12.40 -8.78 -16.74
N GLY A 132 12.36 -7.44 -16.82
CA GLY A 132 13.50 -6.59 -16.47
C GLY A 132 13.91 -6.69 -15.00
N ILE A 133 12.94 -6.76 -14.08
CA ILE A 133 13.18 -6.95 -12.64
C ILE A 133 13.88 -8.29 -12.39
N MET A 134 13.40 -9.37 -13.03
CA MET A 134 13.98 -10.70 -12.91
C MET A 134 15.42 -10.77 -13.44
N ASP A 135 15.71 -10.07 -14.54
CA ASP A 135 17.03 -10.06 -15.16
C ASP A 135 18.04 -9.18 -14.43
N LYS A 136 17.61 -8.01 -13.92
CA LYS A 136 18.52 -6.97 -13.42
C LYS A 136 18.55 -6.81 -11.91
N LEU A 137 17.45 -7.08 -11.22
CA LEU A 137 17.31 -6.69 -9.81
C LEU A 137 17.33 -7.87 -8.83
N VAL A 138 17.18 -9.09 -9.33
CA VAL A 138 17.19 -10.29 -8.47
C VAL A 138 18.61 -10.61 -8.01
N GLY A 139 18.83 -10.50 -6.70
CA GLY A 139 20.07 -10.90 -6.03
C GLY A 139 19.86 -12.02 -5.02
N ARG A 140 20.98 -12.59 -4.53
CA ARG A 140 20.98 -13.55 -3.41
C ARG A 140 21.92 -13.12 -2.30
N THR A 141 21.43 -13.21 -1.06
CA THR A 141 22.24 -12.94 0.13
C THR A 141 23.38 -13.95 0.26
N LYS A 142 24.56 -13.50 0.70
CA LYS A 142 25.76 -14.36 0.77
C LYS A 142 25.67 -15.48 1.82
N LYS A 143 24.99 -15.24 2.94
CA LYS A 143 24.97 -16.17 4.09
C LYS A 143 23.81 -17.15 4.04
N SER A 144 22.59 -16.67 3.83
CA SER A 144 21.36 -17.48 3.87
C SER A 144 20.86 -17.89 2.49
N GLY A 145 21.38 -17.30 1.41
CA GLY A 145 20.95 -17.60 0.04
C GLY A 145 19.56 -17.06 -0.33
N TRP A 146 18.95 -16.26 0.56
CA TRP A 146 17.65 -15.62 0.35
C TRP A 146 17.66 -14.68 -0.86
N VAL A 147 16.54 -14.68 -1.59
CA VAL A 147 16.35 -13.83 -2.77
C VAL A 147 15.92 -12.44 -2.33
N PHE A 148 16.54 -11.40 -2.86
CA PHE A 148 16.12 -10.03 -2.63
C PHE A 148 16.05 -9.28 -3.97
N LEU A 149 15.34 -8.14 -3.97
CA LEU A 149 15.37 -7.20 -5.08
C LEU A 149 16.26 -6.02 -4.69
N GLY A 150 17.40 -5.88 -5.37
CA GLY A 150 18.37 -4.82 -5.12
C GLY A 150 18.08 -3.55 -5.91
N GLU A 151 18.85 -2.51 -5.62
CA GLU A 151 18.85 -1.25 -6.36
C GLU A 151 19.88 -1.31 -7.49
N LEU A 152 19.53 -0.81 -8.68
CA LEU A 152 20.46 -0.75 -9.81
C LEU A 152 21.09 0.64 -9.89
N GLU A 153 22.41 0.68 -9.81
CA GLU A 153 23.19 1.90 -9.94
C GLU A 153 23.30 2.35 -11.41
N VAL A 154 23.65 3.62 -11.64
CA VAL A 154 23.79 4.19 -13.01
C VAL A 154 24.84 3.46 -13.83
N ASN A 155 25.86 2.90 -13.19
CA ASN A 155 26.90 2.10 -13.84
C ASN A 155 26.47 0.65 -14.14
N GLY A 156 25.26 0.24 -13.74
CA GLY A 156 24.71 -1.09 -13.93
C GLY A 156 25.01 -2.08 -12.79
N ASP A 157 25.65 -1.64 -11.70
CA ASP A 157 25.92 -2.50 -10.55
C ASP A 157 24.66 -2.70 -9.70
N LEU A 158 24.48 -3.92 -9.18
CA LEU A 158 23.40 -4.24 -8.26
C LEU A 158 23.83 -4.01 -6.81
N THR A 159 23.25 -3.00 -6.17
CA THR A 159 23.42 -2.72 -4.74
C THR A 159 22.49 -3.62 -3.93
N PRO A 160 23.00 -4.38 -2.93
CA PRO A 160 22.21 -5.28 -2.10
C PRO A 160 21.44 -4.54 -1.00
N LYS A 161 20.62 -3.56 -1.41
CA LYS A 161 19.72 -2.77 -0.57
C LYS A 161 18.28 -3.02 -1.04
N MET A 162 17.41 -3.34 -0.09
CA MET A 162 16.00 -3.61 -0.34
C MET A 162 15.18 -2.93 0.75
N ASP A 163 14.35 -1.96 0.35
CA ASP A 163 13.45 -1.27 1.26
C ASP A 163 12.26 -2.16 1.62
N HIS A 164 11.69 -1.98 2.82
CA HIS A 164 10.50 -2.74 3.25
C HIS A 164 9.31 -2.55 2.29
N LEU A 165 9.22 -1.39 1.63
CA LEU A 165 8.19 -1.13 0.62
C LEU A 165 8.17 -2.20 -0.47
N VAL A 166 9.34 -2.71 -0.88
CA VAL A 166 9.47 -3.74 -1.93
C VAL A 166 8.79 -5.07 -1.55
N CYS A 167 8.44 -5.28 -0.28
CA CYS A 167 7.66 -6.43 0.17
C CYS A 167 6.20 -6.46 -0.33
N PHE A 168 5.74 -5.46 -1.10
CA PHE A 168 4.52 -5.58 -1.90
C PHE A 168 4.67 -6.53 -3.12
N MET A 169 5.90 -6.69 -3.62
CA MET A 169 6.21 -7.44 -4.85
C MET A 169 5.76 -8.91 -4.83
N PRO A 170 5.93 -9.69 -3.73
CA PRO A 170 5.37 -11.03 -3.62
C PRO A 170 3.87 -11.07 -3.93
N GLY A 171 3.09 -10.15 -3.36
CA GLY A 171 1.65 -10.07 -3.56
C GLY A 171 1.29 -9.72 -5.00
N MET A 172 1.99 -8.75 -5.59
CA MET A 172 1.81 -8.36 -7.00
C MET A 172 2.11 -9.53 -7.96
N LEU A 173 3.21 -10.24 -7.76
CA LEU A 173 3.62 -11.35 -8.62
C LEU A 173 2.66 -12.55 -8.48
N ALA A 174 2.22 -12.86 -7.26
CA ALA A 174 1.22 -13.91 -7.01
C ALA A 174 -0.14 -13.56 -7.66
N LEU A 175 -0.58 -12.31 -7.54
CA LEU A 175 -1.79 -11.83 -8.21
C LEU A 175 -1.66 -11.94 -9.74
N GLY A 176 -0.49 -11.61 -10.29
CA GLY A 176 -0.21 -11.77 -11.72
C GLY A 176 -0.41 -13.22 -12.16
N TYR A 177 0.19 -14.17 -11.43
CA TYR A 177 0.05 -15.60 -11.70
C TYR A 177 -1.42 -16.05 -11.66
N MET A 178 -2.19 -15.61 -10.66
CA MET A 178 -3.63 -15.90 -10.56
C MET A 178 -4.44 -15.41 -11.77
N HIS A 179 -3.94 -14.40 -12.48
CA HIS A 179 -4.59 -13.85 -13.67
C HIS A 179 -4.01 -14.34 -15.00
N GLY A 180 -3.08 -15.30 -15.00
CA GLY A 180 -2.56 -15.97 -16.20
C GLY A 180 -1.10 -15.67 -16.54
N MET A 181 -0.36 -15.02 -15.63
CA MET A 181 1.08 -14.79 -15.82
C MET A 181 1.90 -16.09 -15.63
N PRO A 182 3.13 -16.16 -16.17
CA PRO A 182 3.96 -17.36 -16.09
C PRO A 182 4.23 -17.83 -14.65
N SER A 183 4.50 -19.14 -14.49
CA SER A 183 4.82 -19.75 -13.18
C SER A 183 6.07 -19.16 -12.53
N SER A 184 7.00 -18.61 -13.33
CA SER A 184 8.20 -17.92 -12.83
C SER A 184 7.86 -16.74 -11.92
N HIS A 185 6.72 -16.06 -12.13
CA HIS A 185 6.26 -15.00 -11.25
C HIS A 185 5.91 -15.55 -9.86
N LEU A 186 5.23 -16.70 -9.81
CA LEU A 186 4.88 -17.35 -8.54
C LEU A 186 6.13 -17.87 -7.81
N ASP A 187 7.10 -18.40 -8.53
CA ASP A 187 8.35 -18.88 -7.93
C ASP A 187 9.15 -17.73 -7.30
N LEU A 188 9.25 -16.59 -8.00
CA LEU A 188 9.84 -15.38 -7.43
C LEU A 188 9.02 -14.83 -6.26
N ALA A 189 7.68 -14.85 -6.37
CA ALA A 189 6.78 -14.41 -5.30
C ALA A 189 7.01 -15.20 -4.00
N LYS A 190 7.12 -16.53 -4.08
CA LYS A 190 7.40 -17.39 -2.92
C LYS A 190 8.77 -17.09 -2.32
N ALA A 191 9.79 -16.91 -3.15
CA ALA A 191 11.15 -16.62 -2.70
C ALA A 191 11.24 -15.26 -1.98
N LEU A 192 10.67 -14.21 -2.57
CA LEU A 192 10.63 -12.88 -1.96
C LEU A 192 9.72 -12.85 -0.72
N GLY A 193 8.60 -13.57 -0.74
CA GLY A 193 7.70 -13.71 0.41
C GLY A 193 8.42 -14.33 1.61
N ARG A 194 9.27 -15.34 1.39
CA ARG A 194 10.13 -15.89 2.44
C ARG A 194 11.10 -14.84 2.97
N THR A 195 11.78 -14.10 2.09
CA THR A 195 12.73 -13.06 2.51
C THR A 195 12.05 -11.98 3.36
N CYS A 196 10.89 -11.47 2.94
CA CYS A 196 10.14 -10.48 3.69
C CYS A 196 9.69 -10.98 5.06
N PHE A 197 9.24 -12.24 5.14
CA PHE A 197 8.92 -12.89 6.42
C PHE A 197 10.14 -12.95 7.35
N GLU A 198 11.29 -13.38 6.82
CA GLU A 198 12.50 -13.54 7.61
C GLU A 198 13.08 -12.21 8.11
N VAL A 199 12.97 -11.13 7.32
CA VAL A 199 13.41 -9.80 7.73
C VAL A 199 12.66 -9.32 8.98
N VAL A 200 11.34 -9.55 9.02
CA VAL A 200 10.51 -9.23 10.19
C VAL A 200 10.86 -10.13 11.37
N MET A 201 10.95 -11.45 11.15
CA MET A 201 11.20 -12.43 12.21
C MET A 201 12.61 -12.35 12.81
N SER A 202 13.62 -11.93 12.03
CA SER A 202 14.99 -11.80 12.51
C SER A 202 15.23 -10.52 13.31
N SER A 203 14.23 -9.65 13.38
CA SER A 203 14.26 -8.37 14.10
C SER A 203 13.50 -8.43 15.45
N ALA A 204 12.90 -9.58 15.76
CA ALA A 204 12.21 -9.87 17.02
C ALA A 204 13.11 -10.65 17.98
#